data_AF-A0A3M0XDV6-F1
#
_entry.id   AF-A0A3M0XDV6-F1
#
_cell.length_a   1.000
_cell.length_b   1.000
_cell.length_c   1.000
_cell.angle_alpha   90.00
_cell.angle_beta   90.00
_cell.angle_gamma   90.00
#
_symmetry.space_group_name_H-M   'P 1'
#
loop_
_entity.id
_entity.type
_entity.pdbx_description
1 polymer ?
#
loop_
_entity_poly.entity_id
_entity_poly.type
_entity_poly.pdbx_seq_one_letter_code
_entity_poly.pdbx_strand_id
1 'polypeptide(L)'
;MDKKGAEIATSTIVMILIGLVVLVVVILLFRQQATAGAKGYGEFQKQTSPDALKKCNNIILGRFCAEGSSCPEGSTSVPGVWPDCNTVCCER
;
A
#
# COMPACT_ATOMS: atom_id res chain seq x y z
N MET A 1 32.16 -19.53 50.00
CA MET A 1 31.85 -20.55 48.97
C MET A 1 30.95 -19.85 47.96
N ASP A 2 31.48 -19.02 47.06
CA ASP A 2 30.65 -18.01 46.36
C ASP A 2 30.99 -17.87 44.87
N LYS A 3 31.49 -18.92 44.23
CA LYS A 3 31.79 -18.89 42.79
C LYS A 3 30.65 -19.41 41.91
N LYS A 4 29.80 -20.33 42.41
CA LYS A 4 28.74 -20.98 41.62
C LYS A 4 27.49 -20.12 41.37
N GLY A 5 27.17 -19.17 42.26
CA GLY A 5 26.02 -18.29 42.09
C GLY A 5 26.23 -17.17 41.06
N ALA A 6 27.46 -16.68 40.94
CA ALA A 6 27.82 -15.61 40.02
C ALA A 6 27.75 -16.06 38.54
N GLU A 7 28.20 -17.28 38.23
CA GLU A 7 28.21 -17.81 36.85
C GLU A 7 26.80 -17.98 36.25
N ILE A 8 25.80 -18.34 37.08
CA ILE A 8 24.42 -18.54 36.65
C ILE A 8 23.73 -17.20 36.34
N ALA A 9 24.01 -16.16 37.14
CA ALA A 9 23.47 -14.83 36.91
C ALA A 9 24.01 -14.21 35.61
N THR A 10 25.30 -14.38 35.33
CA THR A 10 25.92 -13.86 34.11
C THR A 10 25.36 -14.52 32.85
N SER A 11 25.18 -15.85 32.86
CA SER A 11 24.59 -16.58 31.73
C SER A 11 23.16 -16.13 31.41
N THR A 12 22.38 -15.76 32.43
CA THR A 12 20.98 -15.30 32.26
C THR A 12 20.93 -13.92 31.63
N ILE A 13 21.80 -13.00 32.08
CA ILE A 13 21.90 -11.64 31.53
C ILE A 13 22.32 -11.68 30.06
N VAL A 14 23.26 -12.56 29.69
CA VAL A 14 23.70 -12.74 28.30
C VAL A 14 22.56 -13.26 27.42
N MET A 15 21.75 -14.20 27.89
CA MET A 15 20.57 -14.68 27.15
C MET A 15 19.54 -13.57 26.91
N ILE A 16 19.27 -12.73 27.91
CA ILE A 16 18.33 -11.61 27.79
C ILE A 16 18.84 -10.60 26.76
N LEU A 17 20.14 -10.28 26.77
CA LEU A 17 20.77 -9.40 25.78
C LEU A 17 20.66 -9.96 24.36
N ILE A 18 20.94 -11.25 24.16
CA ILE A 18 20.79 -11.90 22.85
C ILE A 18 19.34 -11.86 22.39
N GLY A 19 18.38 -12.15 23.29
CA GLY A 19 16.95 -12.06 22.97
C GLY A 19 16.52 -10.65 22.55
N LEU A 20 17.03 -9.61 23.22
CA LEU A 20 16.77 -8.21 22.88
C LEU A 20 17.33 -7.85 21.50
N VAL A 21 18.55 -8.30 21.18
CA VAL A 21 19.16 -8.09 19.86
C VAL A 21 18.34 -8.78 18.78
N VAL A 22 17.94 -10.05 18.98
CA VAL A 22 17.09 -10.78 18.03
C VAL A 22 15.76 -10.08 17.83
N LEU A 23 15.13 -9.57 18.90
CA LEU A 23 13.87 -8.83 18.82
C LEU A 23 14.01 -7.54 18.00
N VAL A 24 15.10 -6.78 18.19
CA VAL A 24 15.41 -5.60 17.37
C VAL A 24 15.60 -5.97 15.90
N VAL A 25 16.35 -7.05 15.60
CA VAL A 25 16.55 -7.54 14.23
C VAL A 25 15.22 -7.91 13.57
N VAL A 26 14.33 -8.61 14.28
CA VAL A 26 12.99 -8.96 13.78
C VAL A 26 12.18 -7.70 13.46
N ILE A 27 12.15 -6.71 14.36
CA ILE A 27 11.46 -5.42 14.11
C ILE A 27 12.02 -4.72 12.86
N LEU A 28 13.36 -4.70 12.69
CA LEU A 28 14.00 -4.11 11.52
C LEU A 28 13.62 -4.85 10.22
N LEU A 29 13.54 -6.19 10.24
CA LEU A 29 13.08 -6.99 9.11
C LEU A 29 11.61 -6.68 8.76
N PHE A 30 10.73 -6.56 9.76
CA PHE A 30 9.34 -6.13 9.53
C PHE A 30 9.27 -4.73 8.94
N ARG A 31 10.11 -3.78 9.39
CA ARG A 31 10.20 -2.45 8.77
C ARG A 31 10.72 -2.52 7.34
N GLN A 32 11.68 -3.38 7.02
CA GLN A 32 12.15 -3.57 5.65
C GLN A 32 11.06 -4.15 4.75
N GLN A 33 10.29 -5.13 5.22
CA GLN A 33 9.12 -5.64 4.49
C GLN A 33 8.04 -4.58 4.32
N ALA A 34 7.78 -3.77 5.35
CA ALA A 34 6.86 -2.64 5.24
C ALA A 34 7.36 -1.57 4.25
N THR A 35 8.67 -1.34 4.15
CA THR A 35 9.25 -0.36 3.22
C THR A 35 9.30 -0.90 1.78
N ALA A 36 9.54 -2.20 1.61
CA ALA A 36 9.44 -2.90 0.33
C ALA A 36 7.97 -2.96 -0.15
N GLY A 37 7.03 -3.20 0.77
CA GLY A 37 5.59 -3.13 0.52
C GLY A 37 5.09 -1.71 0.25
N ALA A 38 5.63 -0.70 0.95
CA ALA A 38 5.27 0.71 0.76
C ALA A 38 5.66 1.25 -0.62
N LYS A 39 6.67 0.67 -1.29
CA LYS A 39 6.94 0.97 -2.70
C LYS A 39 5.81 0.50 -3.62
N GLY A 40 5.12 -0.59 -3.27
CA GLY A 40 3.89 -1.00 -3.94
C GLY A 40 2.72 -0.05 -3.66
N TYR A 41 2.52 0.36 -2.41
CA TYR A 41 1.45 1.30 -2.04
C TYR A 41 1.65 2.73 -2.54
N GLY A 42 2.88 3.18 -2.79
CA GLY A 42 3.16 4.49 -3.40
C GLY A 42 2.66 4.60 -4.85
N GLU A 43 2.67 3.48 -5.59
CA GLU A 43 2.08 3.40 -6.94
C GLU A 43 0.54 3.39 -6.87
N PHE A 44 -0.05 2.66 -5.91
CA PHE A 44 -1.50 2.68 -5.69
C PHE A 44 -2.00 4.04 -5.16
N GLN A 45 -1.28 4.70 -4.24
CA GLN A 45 -1.65 6.06 -3.77
C GLN A 45 -1.52 7.13 -4.86
N LYS A 46 -0.61 6.97 -5.82
CA LYS A 46 -0.57 7.84 -7.01
C LYS A 46 -1.80 7.63 -7.90
N GLN A 47 -2.34 6.41 -7.96
CA GLN A 47 -3.60 6.11 -8.66
C GLN A 47 -4.85 6.50 -7.86
N THR A 48 -4.74 6.62 -6.53
CA THR A 48 -5.82 7.09 -5.63
C THR A 48 -5.60 8.53 -5.16
N SER A 49 -4.87 9.35 -5.92
CA SER A 49 -4.95 10.79 -5.72
C SER A 49 -6.37 11.25 -6.09
N PRO A 50 -6.97 12.20 -5.36
CA PRO A 50 -8.31 12.71 -5.68
C PRO A 50 -8.41 13.24 -7.12
N ASP A 51 -7.29 13.67 -7.72
CA ASP A 51 -7.20 14.08 -9.12
C ASP A 51 -7.20 12.90 -10.12
N ALA A 52 -6.76 11.70 -9.72
CA ALA A 52 -6.86 10.49 -10.53
C ALA A 52 -8.28 9.90 -10.51
N LEU A 53 -9.01 10.05 -9.40
CA LEU A 53 -10.44 9.70 -9.29
C LEU A 53 -11.35 10.63 -10.10
N LYS A 54 -10.89 11.84 -10.42
CA LYS A 54 -11.61 12.80 -11.28
C LYS A 54 -11.44 12.53 -12.77
N LYS A 55 -10.61 11.57 -13.16
CA LYS A 55 -10.51 11.15 -14.56
C LYS A 55 -11.65 10.21 -14.89
N CYS A 56 -12.29 10.45 -16.03
CA CYS A 56 -13.22 9.50 -16.57
C CYS A 56 -12.51 8.21 -17.03
N ASN A 57 -11.32 8.27 -17.61
CA ASN A 57 -10.56 7.08 -17.94
C ASN A 57 -9.87 6.56 -16.67
N ASN A 58 -10.63 5.82 -15.86
CA ASN A 58 -10.16 5.25 -14.60
C ASN A 58 -10.56 3.77 -14.51
N ILE A 59 -9.55 2.91 -14.64
CA ILE A 59 -9.68 1.45 -14.59
C ILE A 59 -10.19 0.98 -13.21
N ILE A 60 -9.90 1.69 -12.13
CA ILE A 60 -10.34 1.34 -10.77
C ILE A 60 -11.85 1.52 -10.63
N LEU A 61 -12.42 2.54 -11.26
CA LEU A 61 -13.86 2.81 -11.24
C LEU A 61 -14.60 2.14 -12.42
N GLY A 62 -13.92 1.38 -13.27
CA GLY A 62 -14.53 0.80 -14.47
C GLY A 62 -14.99 1.85 -15.49
N ARG A 63 -14.42 3.06 -15.42
CA ARG A 63 -14.82 4.18 -16.27
C ARG A 63 -13.90 4.34 -17.46
N PHE A 64 -14.48 4.73 -18.60
CA PHE A 64 -13.78 4.91 -19.88
C PHE A 64 -14.42 6.01 -20.72
N CYS A 65 -13.61 6.63 -21.58
CA CYS A 65 -14.12 7.56 -22.61
C CYS A 65 -14.75 6.76 -23.75
N ALA A 66 -15.98 7.10 -24.14
CA ALA A 66 -16.55 6.61 -25.40
C ALA A 66 -16.23 7.58 -26.55
N GLU A 67 -15.72 7.07 -27.67
CA GLU A 67 -15.55 7.84 -28.91
C GLU A 67 -16.91 7.99 -29.60
N GLY A 68 -17.79 8.84 -29.05
CA GLY A 68 -19.13 9.07 -29.58
C GLY A 68 -20.03 9.87 -28.63
N SER A 69 -21.28 10.08 -29.04
CA SER A 69 -22.30 10.76 -28.23
C SER A 69 -22.99 9.85 -27.21
N SER A 70 -22.73 8.53 -27.26
CA SER A 70 -23.43 7.54 -26.43
C SER A 70 -22.49 6.44 -25.93
N CYS A 71 -22.80 5.92 -24.74
CA CYS A 71 -22.09 4.80 -24.16
C CYS A 71 -22.47 3.47 -24.85
N PRO A 72 -21.53 2.51 -24.96
CA PRO A 72 -21.82 1.19 -25.52
C PRO A 72 -22.83 0.42 -24.67
N GLU A 73 -23.50 -0.56 -25.29
CA GLU A 73 -24.53 -1.37 -24.61
C GLU A 73 -23.96 -2.04 -23.34
N GLY A 74 -24.72 -1.92 -22.24
CA GLY A 74 -24.30 -2.41 -20.92
C GLY A 74 -23.42 -1.46 -20.12
N SER A 75 -23.31 -0.18 -20.52
CA SER A 75 -22.63 0.85 -19.73
C SER A 75 -23.50 2.09 -19.54
N THR A 76 -23.31 2.80 -18.43
CA THR A 76 -24.09 3.97 -18.05
C THR A 76 -23.27 5.24 -18.25
N SER A 77 -23.89 6.30 -18.78
CA SER A 77 -23.21 7.59 -18.90
C SER A 77 -23.07 8.27 -17.54
N VAL A 78 -21.86 8.73 -17.23
CA VAL A 78 -21.59 9.46 -16.00
C VAL A 78 -21.74 10.96 -16.27
N PRO A 79 -22.75 11.63 -15.70
CA PRO A 79 -22.95 13.06 -15.92
C PRO A 79 -21.80 13.87 -15.32
N GLY A 80 -21.20 14.76 -16.11
CA GLY A 80 -20.10 15.60 -15.68
C GLY A 80 -19.30 16.16 -16.85
N VAL A 81 -18.43 17.14 -16.56
CA VAL A 81 -17.41 17.61 -17.51
C VAL A 81 -16.12 16.90 -17.16
N TRP A 82 -15.67 16.03 -18.05
CA TRP A 82 -14.50 15.19 -17.85
C TRP A 82 -13.33 15.79 -18.65
N PRO A 83 -12.31 16.37 -18.00
CA PRO A 83 -11.22 17.05 -18.71
C PRO A 83 -10.36 16.08 -19.52
N ASP A 84 -10.42 14.79 -19.21
CA ASP A 84 -9.67 13.71 -19.85
C ASP A 84 -10.45 13.00 -20.97
N CYS A 85 -11.75 13.28 -21.12
CA CYS A 85 -12.56 12.80 -22.24
C CYS A 85 -13.24 13.97 -22.95
N ASN A 86 -12.97 14.14 -24.23
CA ASN A 86 -13.56 15.23 -25.02
C ASN A 86 -15.03 14.97 -25.43
N THR A 87 -15.63 13.89 -24.93
CA THR A 87 -16.92 13.32 -25.34
C THR A 87 -17.72 12.87 -24.10
N VAL A 88 -18.16 11.61 -24.05
CA VAL A 88 -19.00 11.05 -22.98
C VAL A 88 -18.18 10.11 -22.11
N CYS A 89 -18.34 10.25 -20.80
CA CYS A 89 -17.81 9.30 -19.85
C CYS A 89 -18.79 8.17 -19.60
N CYS A 90 -18.31 6.93 -19.65
CA CYS A 90 -19.11 5.73 -19.46
C CYS A 90 -18.54 4.89 -18.33
N GLU A 91 -19.42 4.28 -17.54
CA GLU A 91 -19.10 3.35 -16.45
C GLU A 91 -19.72 1.99 -16.78
N ARG A 92 -18.92 0.92 -16.66
CA ARG A 92 -19.38 -0.47 -16.79
C ARG A 92 -19.60 -1.11 -15.44
#